data_AF-A0A180FEF9-F1
#
_entry.id   AF-A0A180FEF9-F1
#
_cell.length_a   1.000
_cell.length_b   1.000
_cell.length_c   1.000
_cell.angle_alpha   90.00
_cell.angle_beta   90.00
_cell.angle_gamma   90.00
#
_symmetry.space_group_name_H-M   'P 1'
#
loop_
_entity.id
_entity.type
_entity.pdbx_description
1 polymer ?
#
loop_
_entity_poly.entity_id
_entity_poly.type
_entity_poly.pdbx_seq_one_letter_code
_entity_poly.pdbx_strand_id
1 'polypeptide(L)'
;MNIPELTLLSESEESGVYMVMSRGGREFYVTGHSEYAPDTLHNEYIRDLKKGLPISIPRNYYRNNDPAQQPLTLWRSHANLLYTNWLNYYVYQETPFHIEDIKYLKEL
;
A
#
# COMPACT_ATOMS: atom_id res chain seq x y z
N MET A 1 -14.87 -10.85 -12.70
CA MET A 1 -14.24 -10.05 -13.77
C MET A 1 -12.79 -10.48 -13.80
N ASN A 2 -12.30 -11.04 -14.91
CA ASN A 2 -10.91 -11.47 -15.06
C ASN A 2 -10.30 -10.60 -16.16
N ILE A 3 -9.34 -9.75 -15.80
CA ILE A 3 -8.58 -8.92 -16.74
C ILE A 3 -7.22 -9.60 -16.89
N PRO A 4 -6.93 -10.28 -18.02
CA PRO A 4 -5.72 -11.11 -18.16
C PRO A 4 -4.41 -10.37 -17.88
N GLU A 5 -4.38 -9.07 -18.11
CA GLU A 5 -3.21 -8.19 -17.95
C GLU A 5 -2.98 -7.76 -16.49
N LEU A 6 -3.94 -8.02 -15.59
CA LEU A 6 -3.88 -7.66 -14.17
C LEU A 6 -3.80 -8.91 -13.30
N THR A 7 -2.81 -8.94 -12.43
CA THR A 7 -2.68 -9.97 -11.40
C THR A 7 -3.01 -9.38 -10.04
N LEU A 8 -4.05 -9.89 -9.38
CA LEU A 8 -4.37 -9.55 -7.99
C LEU A 8 -3.34 -10.21 -7.07
N LEU A 9 -2.60 -9.40 -6.32
CA LEU A 9 -1.56 -9.88 -5.39
C LEU A 9 -2.06 -9.96 -3.94
N SER A 10 -2.95 -9.05 -3.54
CA SER A 10 -3.48 -9.00 -2.18
C SER A 10 -4.81 -8.27 -2.14
N GLU A 11 -5.72 -8.79 -1.32
CA GLU A 11 -7.03 -8.20 -1.01
C GLU A 11 -7.39 -8.40 0.47
N SER A 12 -8.41 -7.67 0.91
CA SER A 12 -9.02 -7.76 2.22
C SER A 12 -10.52 -7.94 2.06
N GLU A 13 -11.13 -8.81 2.88
CA GLU A 13 -12.58 -8.97 2.92
C GLU A 13 -13.30 -7.66 3.30
N GLU A 14 -12.66 -6.80 4.11
CA GLU A 14 -13.25 -5.53 4.55
C GLU A 14 -12.89 -4.34 3.66
N SER A 15 -11.63 -4.24 3.23
CA SER A 15 -11.11 -3.06 2.50
C SER A 15 -11.03 -3.27 0.98
N GLY A 16 -11.31 -4.48 0.50
CA GLY A 16 -11.27 -4.83 -0.92
C GLY A 16 -9.86 -5.05 -1.46
N VAL A 17 -9.70 -4.82 -2.77
CA VAL A 17 -8.41 -4.97 -3.49
C VAL A 17 -7.37 -4.04 -2.89
N TYR A 18 -6.23 -4.59 -2.48
CA TYR A 18 -5.11 -3.82 -1.91
C TYR A 18 -3.97 -3.62 -2.91
N MET A 19 -3.52 -4.69 -3.57
CA MET A 19 -2.36 -4.65 -4.45
C MET A 19 -2.59 -5.45 -5.73
N VAL A 20 -2.35 -4.78 -6.86
CA VAL A 20 -2.46 -5.35 -8.20
C VAL A 20 -1.16 -5.09 -8.96
N MET A 21 -0.73 -6.07 -9.74
CA MET A 21 0.43 -5.99 -10.62
C MET A 21 -0.03 -6.07 -12.08
N SER A 22 0.63 -5.30 -12.94
CA SER A 22 0.51 -5.46 -14.39
C SER A 22 1.87 -5.52 -15.05
N ARG A 23 1.87 -5.97 -16.30
CA ARG A 23 3.02 -5.99 -17.20
C ARG A 23 4.29 -6.61 -16.60
N GLY A 24 4.13 -7.77 -15.96
CA GLY A 24 5.23 -8.50 -15.31
C GLY A 24 5.91 -7.76 -14.14
N GLY A 25 5.26 -6.79 -13.51
CA GLY A 25 5.84 -6.01 -12.41
C GLY A 25 6.41 -4.65 -12.82
N ARG A 26 6.15 -4.20 -14.05
CA ARG A 26 6.44 -2.82 -14.45
C ARG A 26 5.47 -1.80 -13.83
N GLU A 27 4.30 -2.27 -13.44
CA GLU A 27 3.26 -1.45 -12.82
C GLU A 27 2.72 -2.16 -11.57
N PHE A 28 2.67 -1.40 -10.48
CA PHE A 28 2.02 -1.80 -9.23
C PHE A 28 0.98 -0.75 -8.87
N TYR A 29 -0.20 -1.22 -8.51
CA TYR A 29 -1.30 -0.39 -8.05
C TYR A 29 -1.57 -0.76 -6.59
N VAL A 30 -1.39 0.19 -5.69
CA VAL A 30 -1.59 0.02 -4.24
C VAL A 30 -2.67 0.98 -3.79
N THR A 31 -3.78 0.46 -3.29
CA THR A 31 -4.98 1.25 -2.93
C THR A 31 -5.03 1.63 -1.45
N GLY A 32 -4.21 0.97 -0.62
CA GLY A 32 -4.00 1.34 0.78
C GLY A 32 -2.70 2.12 0.98
N HIS A 33 -2.43 2.45 2.24
CA HIS A 33 -1.34 3.34 2.62
C HIS A 33 -0.29 2.67 3.50
N SER A 34 0.46 1.71 2.95
CA SER A 34 1.53 1.03 3.70
C SER A 34 2.65 1.96 4.17
N GLU A 35 2.84 3.09 3.51
CA GLU A 35 3.83 4.12 3.85
C GLU A 35 3.48 4.94 5.09
N TYR A 36 2.23 4.86 5.58
CA TYR A 36 1.78 5.70 6.68
C TYR A 36 2.62 5.50 7.94
N ALA A 37 3.04 6.63 8.52
CA ALA A 37 3.61 6.68 9.85
C ALA A 37 2.54 6.33 10.90
N PRO A 38 2.93 5.86 12.10
CA PRO A 38 2.00 5.42 13.13
C PRO A 38 0.85 6.38 13.41
N ASP A 39 1.12 7.68 13.46
CA ASP A 39 0.15 8.72 13.85
C ASP A 39 -0.63 9.33 12.68
N THR A 40 -0.47 8.83 11.45
CA THR A 40 -1.07 9.46 10.27
C THR A 40 -2.61 9.45 10.35
N LEU A 41 -3.21 8.28 10.58
CA LEU A 41 -4.67 8.16 10.75
C LEU A 41 -5.16 8.86 12.01
N HIS A 42 -4.35 8.93 13.07
CA HIS A 42 -4.67 9.71 14.27
C HIS A 42 -4.82 11.20 13.94
N ASN A 43 -3.84 11.76 13.23
CA ASN A 43 -3.83 13.15 12.85
C ASN A 43 -5.00 13.49 11.90
N GLU A 44 -5.32 12.61 10.95
CA GLU A 44 -6.51 12.74 10.11
C GLU A 44 -7.81 12.73 10.93
N TYR A 45 -7.96 11.75 11.83
CA TYR A 45 -9.12 11.64 12.71
C TYR A 45 -9.31 12.88 13.58
N ILE A 46 -8.25 13.35 14.25
CA ILE A 46 -8.32 14.55 15.11
C ILE A 46 -8.59 15.81 14.28
N ARG A 47 -7.99 15.94 13.10
CA ARG A 47 -8.24 17.07 12.18
C ARG A 47 -9.72 17.15 11.81
N ASP A 48 -10.32 16.02 11.44
CA ASP A 48 -11.68 15.98 10.94
C ASP A 48 -12.72 16.05 12.07
N LEU A 49 -12.38 15.53 13.25
CA LEU A 49 -13.17 15.72 14.47
C LEU A 49 -13.25 17.20 14.86
N LYS A 50 -12.12 17.94 14.79
CA LYS A 50 -12.08 19.38 15.05
C LYS A 50 -12.91 20.20 14.07
N LYS A 51 -13.11 19.69 12.85
CA LYS A 51 -14.00 20.29 11.85
C LYS A 51 -15.48 19.96 12.07
N GLY A 52 -15.80 19.10 13.04
CA GLY A 52 -17.17 18.63 13.29
C GLY A 52 -17.73 17.74 12.18
N LEU A 53 -16.86 17.07 11.40
CA LEU A 53 -17.30 16.18 10.34
C LEU A 53 -17.90 14.89 10.90
N PRO A 54 -18.92 14.29 10.24
CA PRO A 54 -19.52 13.03 10.66
C PRO A 54 -18.60 11.86 10.28
N ILE A 55 -17.54 11.66 11.06
CA ILE A 55 -16.52 10.63 10.83
C ILE A 55 -16.53 9.56 11.94
N SER A 56 -16.11 8.35 11.58
CA SER A 56 -15.95 7.23 12.51
C SER A 56 -14.51 7.10 12.99
N ILE A 57 -14.31 6.45 14.14
CA ILE A 57 -12.98 6.07 14.62
C ILE A 57 -12.33 5.10 13.60
N PRO A 58 -11.05 5.28 13.23
CA PRO A 58 -10.34 4.34 12.37
C PRO A 58 -10.37 2.92 12.95
N ARG A 59 -10.81 1.95 12.15
CA ARG A 59 -10.97 0.56 12.58
C ARG A 59 -9.60 -0.08 12.83
N ASN A 60 -9.51 -0.94 13.84
CA ASN A 60 -8.32 -1.74 14.17
C ASN A 60 -7.03 -0.91 14.40
N TYR A 61 -7.18 0.38 14.72
CA TYR A 61 -6.07 1.33 14.81
C TYR A 61 -5.72 1.68 16.25
N TYR A 62 -6.69 1.88 17.13
CA TYR A 62 -6.44 2.14 18.56
C TYR A 62 -6.67 0.89 19.40
N ARG A 63 -5.90 0.76 20.49
CA ARG A 63 -6.20 -0.21 21.53
C ARG A 63 -7.61 0.05 22.09
N ASN A 64 -8.43 -0.99 22.15
CA ASN A 64 -9.81 -0.94 22.64
C ASN A 64 -10.71 0.09 21.92
N ASN A 65 -10.38 0.50 20.69
CA ASN A 65 -11.07 1.55 19.95
C ASN A 65 -11.11 2.92 20.67
N ASP A 66 -10.10 3.21 21.49
CA ASP A 66 -10.01 4.44 22.29
C ASP A 66 -8.97 5.43 21.71
N PRO A 67 -9.38 6.56 21.10
CA PRO A 67 -8.46 7.56 20.55
C PRO A 67 -7.58 8.28 21.57
N ALA A 68 -7.84 8.13 22.88
CA ALA A 68 -6.94 8.62 23.92
C ALA A 68 -5.72 7.70 24.14
N GLN A 69 -5.75 6.49 23.58
CA GLN A 69 -4.66 5.53 23.64
C GLN A 69 -3.78 5.60 22.38
N GLN A 70 -2.56 5.09 22.51
CA GLN A 70 -1.61 5.06 21.40
C GLN A 70 -2.10 4.15 20.25
N PRO A 71 -1.82 4.51 18.99
CA PRO A 71 -2.08 3.64 17.85
C PRO A 71 -1.33 2.30 17.91
N LEU A 72 -1.95 1.26 17.38
CA LEU A 72 -1.36 -0.04 17.13
C LEU A 72 -0.72 -0.03 15.74
N THR A 73 0.60 -0.17 15.66
CA THR A 73 1.30 -0.26 14.37
C THR A 73 1.37 -1.72 13.91
N LEU A 74 0.37 -2.16 13.15
CA LEU A 74 0.24 -3.56 12.69
C LEU A 74 0.70 -3.80 11.24
N TRP A 75 0.97 -2.74 10.47
CA TRP A 75 1.27 -2.83 9.02
C TRP A 75 2.76 -2.69 8.68
N ARG A 76 3.57 -2.13 9.59
CA ARG A 76 4.96 -1.71 9.28
C ARG A 76 5.85 -2.82 8.74
N SER A 77 5.71 -4.05 9.23
CA SER A 77 6.50 -5.19 8.73
C SER A 77 6.24 -5.44 7.25
N HIS A 78 4.98 -5.46 6.83
CA HIS A 78 4.61 -5.65 5.43
C HIS A 78 4.93 -4.42 4.57
N ALA A 79 4.84 -3.21 5.12
CA ALA A 79 5.32 -2.02 4.43
C ALA A 79 6.82 -2.12 4.08
N ASN A 80 7.64 -2.50 5.05
CA ASN A 80 9.08 -2.67 4.83
C ASN A 80 9.36 -3.76 3.78
N LEU A 81 8.65 -4.89 3.84
CA LEU A 81 8.79 -5.96 2.84
C LEU A 81 8.36 -5.50 1.45
N LEU A 82 7.26 -4.75 1.34
CA LEU A 82 6.77 -4.21 0.07
C LEU A 82 7.86 -3.37 -0.61
N TYR A 83 8.36 -2.34 0.07
CA TYR A 83 9.36 -1.45 -0.51
C TYR A 83 10.72 -2.14 -0.75
N THR A 84 11.13 -3.04 0.14
CA THR A 84 12.37 -3.81 -0.04
C THR A 84 12.29 -4.74 -1.25
N ASN A 85 11.18 -5.47 -1.38
CA ASN A 85 10.98 -6.39 -2.49
C ASN A 85 10.82 -5.64 -3.82
N TRP A 86 10.07 -4.53 -3.81
CA TRP A 86 9.93 -3.68 -4.98
C TRP A 86 11.27 -3.16 -5.49
N LEU A 87 12.09 -2.58 -4.60
CA LEU A 87 13.41 -2.06 -4.98
C LEU A 87 14.34 -3.18 -5.45
N ASN A 88 14.40 -4.30 -4.75
CA ASN A 88 15.38 -5.34 -5.05
C ASN A 88 15.00 -6.17 -6.27
N TYR A 89 13.75 -6.59 -6.38
CA TYR A 89 13.32 -7.58 -7.37
C TYR A 89 12.64 -6.98 -8.59
N TYR A 90 12.17 -5.73 -8.55
CA TYR A 90 11.45 -5.13 -9.67
C TYR A 90 12.12 -3.86 -10.20
N VAL A 91 12.78 -3.08 -9.34
CA VAL A 91 13.58 -1.93 -9.80
C VAL A 91 14.99 -2.37 -10.17
N TYR A 92 15.74 -2.93 -9.23
CA TYR A 92 17.18 -3.17 -9.43
C TYR A 92 17.48 -4.32 -10.39
N GLN A 93 16.81 -5.48 -10.25
CA GLN A 93 17.12 -6.66 -11.05
C GLN A 93 16.51 -6.62 -12.46
N GLU A 94 15.33 -6.01 -12.62
CA GLU A 94 14.56 -6.05 -13.86
C GLU A 94 14.77 -4.81 -14.74
N THR A 95 15.44 -3.76 -14.24
CA THR A 95 15.76 -2.57 -15.04
C THR A 95 17.18 -2.68 -15.61
N PRO A 96 17.34 -2.73 -16.96
CA PRO A 96 18.65 -2.71 -17.58
C PRO A 96 19.46 -1.48 -17.18
N PHE A 97 20.76 -1.65 -16.95
CA PHE A 97 21.65 -0.54 -16.61
C PHE A 97 21.76 0.47 -17.76
N HIS A 98 21.79 -0.01 -19.01
CA HIS A 98 21.78 0.84 -20.20
C HIS A 98 20.34 1.11 -20.65
N ILE A 99 19.96 2.39 -20.71
CA ILE A 99 18.61 2.82 -21.10
C ILE A 99 18.17 2.29 -22.48
N GLU A 100 19.12 2.15 -23.41
CA GLU A 100 18.92 1.62 -24.76
C GLU A 100 18.36 0.18 -24.75
N ASP A 101 18.64 -0.58 -23.69
CA ASP A 101 18.28 -1.99 -23.57
C ASP A 101 16.83 -2.18 -23.08
N ILE A 102 16.17 -1.11 -22.61
CA ILE A 102 14.76 -1.14 -22.19
C ILE A 102 13.87 -1.65 -23.33
N LYS A 103 14.21 -1.37 -24.59
CA LYS A 103 13.45 -1.83 -25.76
C LYS A 103 13.42 -3.36 -25.93
N TYR A 104 14.33 -4.08 -25.28
CA TYR A 104 14.39 -5.54 -25.31
C TYR A 104 13.65 -6.19 -24.13
N LEU A 105 13.23 -5.40 -23.14
CA LEU A 105 12.30 -5.89 -22.14
C LEU A 105 11.01 -6.27 -22.84
N LYS A 106 10.60 -7.54 -22.67
CA LYS A 106 9.32 -7.99 -23.20
C LYS A 106 8.23 -7.15 -22.54
N GLU A 107 7.28 -6.68 -23.34
CA GLU A 107 5.96 -6.35 -22.81
C GLU A 107 5.32 -7.68 -22.45
N LEU A 108 5.53 -8.12 -21.20
CA LEU A 108 4.67 -9.11 -20.58
C LEU A 108 3.35 -8.42 -20.21
#